data_AF-F6FSL3-F1
#
_entry.id   AF-F6FSL3-F1
#
_cell.length_a   1.000
_cell.length_b   1.000
_cell.length_c   1.000
_cell.angle_alpha   90.00
_cell.angle_beta   90.00
_cell.angle_gamma   90.00
#
_symmetry.space_group_name_H-M   'P 1'
#
loop_
_entity.id
_entity.type
_entity.pdbx_description
1 polymer ?
#
loop_
_entity_poly.entity_id
_entity_poly.type
_entity_poly.pdbx_seq_one_letter_code
_entity_poly.pdbx_strand_id
1 'polypeptide(L)'
;MGRQGQWCTMSDPAIPTPPADRYGTRGPGGQGADRRLGTGAKIAIGAALAAGVAGAAWLAAEQTRQAPVTVDVVGFTVPSPEQIDVTFQVHMPRGTTAVCTVDALSQSYAQVGTLEVPVGPSEGLTSRHTVTVRTSEEATTAVVDRCVVTE
;
A
#
# COMPACT_ATOMS: atom_id res chain seq x y z
N MET A 1 52.49 -7.54 -83.02
CA MET A 1 52.89 -8.98 -83.05
C MET A 1 53.22 -9.38 -81.62
N GLY A 2 52.64 -10.38 -80.96
CA GLY A 2 51.85 -11.53 -81.39
C GLY A 2 52.26 -12.67 -80.44
N ARG A 3 51.39 -13.05 -79.50
CA ARG A 3 51.47 -14.29 -78.73
C ARG A 3 50.11 -14.54 -78.06
N GLN A 4 49.20 -15.12 -78.83
CA GLN A 4 48.00 -15.77 -78.31
C GLN A 4 48.42 -17.18 -77.89
N GLY A 5 48.66 -17.39 -76.59
CA GLY A 5 48.85 -18.70 -76.03
C GLY A 5 47.50 -19.42 -75.95
N GLN A 6 47.38 -20.49 -76.70
CA GLN A 6 46.26 -21.42 -76.69
C GLN A 6 46.44 -22.35 -75.48
N TRP A 7 45.52 -22.29 -74.51
CA TRP A 7 45.48 -23.24 -73.39
C TRP A 7 44.18 -24.00 -73.46
N CYS A 8 44.32 -25.33 -73.44
CA CYS A 8 43.27 -26.31 -73.53
C CYS A 8 42.23 -26.15 -72.42
N THR A 9 40.98 -26.39 -72.78
CA THR A 9 39.81 -26.57 -71.92
C THR A 9 40.05 -27.70 -70.91
N MET A 10 40.22 -27.34 -69.64
CA MET A 10 40.11 -28.28 -68.52
C MET A 10 38.77 -28.01 -67.87
N SER A 11 37.81 -28.92 -68.04
CA SER A 11 36.50 -28.84 -67.39
C SER A 11 36.69 -29.07 -65.89
N ASP A 12 36.31 -28.06 -65.10
CA ASP A 12 36.28 -28.14 -63.63
C ASP A 12 35.10 -29.02 -63.18
N PRO A 13 35.28 -30.00 -62.27
CA PRO A 13 34.19 -30.79 -61.75
C PRO A 13 33.31 -29.94 -60.81
N ALA A 14 32.05 -29.74 -61.18
CA ALA A 14 31.10 -28.99 -60.36
C ALA A 14 30.92 -29.62 -58.97
N ILE A 15 31.20 -28.86 -57.91
CA ILE A 15 30.93 -29.26 -56.53
C ILE A 15 29.41 -29.16 -56.27
N PRO A 16 28.73 -30.24 -55.85
CA PRO A 16 27.30 -30.18 -55.53
C PRO A 16 27.08 -29.33 -54.28
N THR A 17 26.14 -28.38 -54.35
CA THR A 17 25.76 -27.54 -53.22
C THR A 17 24.98 -28.36 -52.19
N PRO A 18 25.36 -28.35 -50.89
CA PRO A 18 24.64 -29.10 -49.87
C PRO A 18 23.19 -28.57 -49.71
N PRO A 19 22.21 -29.44 -49.40
CA PRO A 19 20.80 -29.04 -49.24
C PRO A 19 20.62 -28.02 -48.10
N ALA A 20 19.91 -26.93 -48.38
CA ALA A 20 19.71 -25.81 -47.45
C ALA A 20 18.91 -26.19 -46.18
N ASP A 21 18.19 -27.31 -46.19
CA ASP A 21 17.27 -27.69 -45.11
C ASP A 21 17.95 -28.16 -43.81
N ARG A 22 19.25 -28.47 -43.81
CA ARG A 22 19.97 -28.88 -42.59
C ARG A 22 20.83 -27.79 -41.95
N TYR A 23 21.14 -26.73 -42.67
CA TYR A 23 21.87 -25.58 -42.13
C TYR A 23 20.88 -24.44 -42.01
N GLY A 24 20.20 -24.37 -40.88
CA GLY A 24 19.33 -23.26 -40.56
C GLY A 24 20.10 -21.95 -40.75
N THR A 25 19.71 -21.17 -41.76
CA THR A 25 20.17 -19.80 -41.85
C THR A 25 19.56 -19.07 -40.66
N ARG A 26 20.41 -18.53 -39.78
CA ARG A 26 19.94 -17.53 -38.82
C ARG A 26 19.41 -16.39 -39.67
N GLY A 27 18.09 -16.35 -39.88
CA GLY A 27 17.45 -15.25 -40.57
C GLY A 27 17.85 -13.93 -39.90
N PRO A 28 18.06 -12.84 -40.65
CA PRO A 28 18.35 -11.54 -40.07
C PRO A 28 17.08 -11.03 -39.37
N GLY A 29 16.90 -11.50 -38.15
CA GLY A 29 15.72 -11.24 -37.32
C GLY A 29 15.94 -11.55 -35.85
N GLY A 30 17.09 -12.13 -35.48
CA GLY A 30 17.60 -12.18 -34.11
C GLY A 30 18.09 -10.82 -33.62
N GLN A 31 17.30 -9.77 -33.84
CA GLN A 31 17.44 -8.52 -33.11
C GLN A 31 16.46 -8.67 -31.95
N GLY A 32 16.97 -8.82 -30.73
CA GLY A 32 16.20 -8.42 -29.57
C GLY A 32 15.87 -6.96 -29.77
N ALA A 33 14.73 -6.69 -30.41
CA ALA A 33 14.27 -5.35 -30.64
C ALA A 33 13.99 -4.82 -29.24
N ASP A 34 14.88 -3.95 -28.76
CA ASP A 34 14.57 -3.02 -27.69
C ASP A 34 13.29 -2.30 -28.11
N ARG A 35 12.15 -2.87 -27.75
CA ARG A 35 10.83 -2.47 -28.21
C ARG A 35 10.52 -1.18 -27.45
N ARG A 36 11.11 -0.08 -27.92
CA ARG A 36 10.96 1.24 -27.32
C ARG A 36 9.47 1.53 -27.25
N LEU A 37 8.96 1.77 -26.04
CA LEU A 37 7.56 2.06 -25.80
C LEU A 37 7.09 3.14 -26.77
N GLY A 38 6.07 2.83 -27.56
CA GLY A 38 5.46 3.81 -28.47
C GLY A 38 4.92 5.01 -27.69
N THR A 39 4.80 6.17 -28.34
CA THR A 39 4.33 7.41 -27.71
C THR A 39 3.00 7.24 -26.98
N GLY A 40 2.08 6.45 -27.53
CA GLY A 40 0.80 6.11 -26.87
C GLY A 40 0.98 5.32 -25.57
N ALA A 41 1.91 4.36 -25.53
CA ALA A 41 2.21 3.61 -24.30
C ALA A 41 2.83 4.52 -23.23
N LYS A 42 3.69 5.47 -23.62
CA LYS A 42 4.25 6.45 -22.67
C LYS A 42 3.18 7.38 -22.09
N ILE A 43 2.24 7.85 -22.91
CA ILE A 43 1.13 8.68 -22.46
C ILE A 43 0.21 7.89 -21.51
N ALA A 44 -0.13 6.65 -21.86
CA ALA A 44 -0.95 5.79 -20.99
C ALA A 44 -0.28 5.54 -19.63
N ILE A 45 1.02 5.24 -19.62
CA ILE A 45 1.80 5.07 -18.39
C ILE A 45 1.82 6.38 -17.59
N GLY A 46 2.08 7.52 -18.23
CA GLY A 46 2.09 8.82 -17.57
C GLY A 46 0.74 9.17 -16.95
N ALA A 47 -0.36 8.93 -17.66
CA ALA A 47 -1.72 9.15 -17.16
C ALA A 47 -2.05 8.22 -15.98
N ALA A 48 -1.68 6.93 -16.08
CA ALA A 48 -1.88 5.98 -14.99
C ALA A 48 -1.08 6.37 -13.74
N LEU A 49 0.18 6.80 -13.89
CA LEU A 49 1.01 7.28 -12.78
C LEU A 49 0.43 8.56 -12.16
N ALA A 50 0.00 9.52 -12.98
CA ALA A 50 -0.61 10.75 -12.51
C ALA A 50 -1.90 10.48 -11.73
N ALA A 51 -2.76 9.58 -12.22
CA ALA A 51 -3.96 9.15 -11.53
C ALA A 51 -3.63 8.43 -10.21
N GLY A 52 -2.61 7.56 -10.20
CA GLY A 52 -2.14 6.89 -8.99
C GLY A 52 -1.64 7.87 -7.93
N VAL A 53 -0.83 8.85 -8.31
CA VAL A 53 -0.33 9.90 -7.40
C VAL A 53 -1.48 10.76 -6.88
N ALA A 54 -2.41 11.18 -7.74
CA ALA A 54 -3.57 11.97 -7.35
C ALA A 54 -4.47 11.20 -6.36
N GLY A 55 -4.71 9.90 -6.62
CA GLY A 55 -5.47 9.03 -5.72
C GLY A 55 -4.79 8.86 -4.37
N ALA A 56 -3.47 8.62 -4.35
CA ALA A 56 -2.71 8.52 -3.10
C ALA A 56 -2.74 9.84 -2.30
N ALA A 57 -2.58 10.99 -2.97
CA ALA A 57 -2.67 12.30 -2.32
C ALA A 57 -4.06 12.56 -1.73
N TRP A 58 -5.12 12.16 -2.43
CA TRP A 58 -6.49 12.28 -1.93
C TRP A 58 -6.72 11.44 -0.68
N LEU A 59 -6.30 10.16 -0.69
CA LEU A 59 -6.40 9.28 0.48
C LEU A 59 -5.60 9.83 1.67
N ALA A 60 -4.39 10.35 1.43
CA ALA A 60 -3.57 10.96 2.49
C ALA A 60 -4.23 12.23 3.09
N ALA A 61 -4.84 13.06 2.25
CA ALA A 61 -5.56 14.25 2.71
C ALA A 61 -6.78 13.87 3.56
N GLU A 62 -7.52 12.84 3.16
CA GLU A 62 -8.67 12.35 3.92
C GLU A 62 -8.23 11.80 5.28
N GLN A 63 -7.17 10.99 5.34
CA GLN A 63 -6.63 10.49 6.61
C GLN A 63 -6.21 11.61 7.56
N THR A 64 -5.69 12.73 7.04
CA THR A 64 -5.26 13.87 7.87
C THR A 64 -6.45 14.61 8.47
N ARG A 65 -7.58 14.70 7.74
CA ARG A 65 -8.80 15.34 8.24
C ARG A 65 -9.47 14.56 9.38
N GLN A 66 -9.27 13.25 9.41
CA GLN A 66 -9.80 12.37 10.45
C GLN A 66 -8.99 12.45 11.78
N ALA A 67 -7.83 13.10 11.81
CA ALA A 67 -6.86 12.99 12.90
C ALA A 67 -6.50 14.29 13.69
N PRO A 68 -7.41 15.26 13.96
CA PRO A 68 -7.09 16.35 14.90
C PRO A 68 -7.05 15.89 16.36
N VAL A 69 -7.50 14.67 16.65
CA VAL A 69 -7.58 14.10 18.00
C VAL A 69 -6.59 12.94 18.13
N THR A 70 -5.59 13.09 19.00
CA THR A 70 -4.66 12.01 19.36
C THR A 70 -5.04 11.45 20.72
N VAL A 71 -4.95 10.14 20.90
CA VAL A 71 -5.30 9.47 22.16
C VAL A 71 -4.18 8.56 22.60
N ASP A 72 -3.86 8.62 23.89
CA ASP A 72 -2.89 7.75 24.54
C ASP A 72 -3.55 7.04 25.72
N VAL A 73 -3.56 5.70 25.70
CA VAL A 73 -4.01 4.91 26.85
C VAL A 73 -2.93 4.94 27.92
N VAL A 74 -3.26 5.45 29.09
CA VAL A 74 -2.35 5.56 30.24
C VAL A 74 -2.24 4.23 30.97
N GLY A 75 -3.37 3.51 31.08
CA GLY A 75 -3.41 2.20 31.72
C GLY A 75 -4.85 1.72 31.94
N PHE A 76 -4.98 0.47 32.40
CA PHE A 76 -6.25 -0.15 32.72
C PHE A 76 -6.13 -1.07 33.94
N THR A 77 -7.25 -1.34 34.59
CA THR A 77 -7.39 -2.28 35.69
C THR A 77 -8.66 -3.11 35.51
N VAL A 78 -8.61 -4.39 35.86
CA VAL A 78 -9.73 -5.33 35.71
C VAL A 78 -10.26 -5.69 37.09
N PRO A 79 -11.23 -4.94 37.64
CA PRO A 79 -11.79 -5.23 38.97
C PRO A 79 -12.63 -6.51 39.01
N SER A 80 -13.28 -6.91 37.90
CA SER A 80 -14.05 -8.15 37.78
C SER A 80 -14.10 -8.66 36.33
N PRO A 81 -14.55 -9.91 36.08
CA PRO A 81 -14.72 -10.43 34.73
C PRO A 81 -15.69 -9.63 33.86
N GLU A 82 -16.64 -8.90 34.45
CA GLU A 82 -17.68 -8.14 33.74
C GLU A 82 -17.36 -6.63 33.67
N GLN A 83 -16.15 -6.23 34.05
CA GLN A 83 -15.77 -4.82 34.11
C GLN A 83 -14.27 -4.59 33.92
N ILE A 84 -13.94 -3.58 33.12
CA ILE A 84 -12.58 -3.02 33.02
C ILE A 84 -12.64 -1.50 33.20
N ASP A 85 -11.75 -0.96 34.02
CA ASP A 85 -11.56 0.47 34.18
C ASP A 85 -10.34 0.90 33.37
N VAL A 86 -10.49 1.91 32.52
CA VAL A 86 -9.44 2.38 31.60
C VAL A 86 -9.24 3.87 31.75
N THR A 87 -7.97 4.27 31.80
CA THR A 87 -7.55 5.66 31.84
C THR A 87 -6.83 6.01 30.56
N PHE A 88 -7.29 7.06 29.88
CA PHE A 88 -6.71 7.55 28.63
C PHE A 88 -6.58 9.08 28.64
N GLN A 89 -5.66 9.58 27.83
CA GLN A 89 -5.44 10.99 27.59
C GLN A 89 -5.84 11.33 26.17
N VAL A 90 -6.58 12.42 26.01
CA VAL A 90 -6.99 12.93 24.71
C VAL A 90 -6.35 14.28 24.48
N HIS A 91 -5.70 14.39 23.33
CA HIS A 91 -5.04 15.58 22.83
C HIS A 91 -5.86 16.18 21.69
N MET A 92 -6.38 17.39 21.88
CA MET A 92 -7.19 18.09 20.87
C MET A 92 -7.13 19.61 21.07
N PRO A 93 -7.47 20.41 20.05
CA PRO A 93 -7.56 21.87 20.18
C PRO A 93 -8.54 22.30 21.27
N ARG A 94 -8.30 23.50 21.83
CA ARG A 94 -9.15 24.06 22.89
C ARG A 94 -10.55 24.32 22.35
N GLY A 95 -11.57 24.02 23.15
CA GLY A 95 -12.97 24.22 22.77
C GLY A 95 -13.53 23.17 21.81
N THR A 96 -12.76 22.16 21.40
CA THR A 96 -13.24 21.03 20.60
C THR A 96 -13.94 19.99 21.47
N THR A 97 -15.01 19.39 20.96
CA THR A 97 -15.71 18.23 21.52
C THR A 97 -15.49 17.01 20.63
N ALA A 98 -15.40 15.83 21.23
CA ALA A 98 -15.31 14.57 20.48
C ALA A 98 -16.03 13.44 21.22
N VAL A 99 -16.31 12.36 20.51
CA VAL A 99 -16.77 11.10 21.07
C VAL A 99 -15.74 10.03 20.78
N CYS A 100 -15.23 9.42 21.85
CA CYS A 100 -14.25 8.36 21.80
C CYS A 100 -14.90 6.99 22.04
N THR A 101 -14.69 6.05 21.13
CA THR A 101 -15.12 4.66 21.28
C THR A 101 -14.02 3.87 21.97
N VAL A 102 -14.32 3.34 23.15
CA VAL A 102 -13.40 2.58 23.99
C VAL A 102 -13.82 1.13 23.98
N ASP A 103 -12.92 0.26 23.56
CA ASP A 103 -13.18 -1.17 23.42
C ASP A 103 -12.38 -1.96 24.43
N ALA A 104 -13.08 -2.88 25.10
CA ALA A 104 -12.50 -3.88 25.97
C ALA A 104 -12.29 -5.18 25.18
N LEU A 105 -11.10 -5.76 25.26
CA LEU A 105 -10.75 -6.96 24.51
C LEU A 105 -10.38 -8.11 25.44
N SER A 106 -10.79 -9.32 25.09
CA SER A 106 -10.35 -10.55 25.77
C SER A 106 -8.95 -10.98 25.35
N GLN A 107 -8.47 -12.08 25.92
CA GLN A 107 -7.14 -12.64 25.64
C GLN A 107 -6.94 -13.01 24.15
N SER A 108 -8.03 -13.34 23.44
CA SER A 108 -8.03 -13.64 22.01
C SER A 108 -8.20 -12.38 21.13
N TYR A 109 -8.21 -11.19 21.74
CA TYR A 109 -8.49 -9.89 21.12
C TYR A 109 -9.92 -9.75 20.57
N ALA A 110 -10.85 -10.60 21.00
CA ALA A 110 -12.26 -10.39 20.70
C ALA A 110 -12.78 -9.17 21.47
N GLN A 111 -13.64 -8.36 20.85
CA GLN A 111 -14.32 -7.27 21.54
C GLN A 111 -15.39 -7.85 22.47
N VAL A 112 -15.27 -7.52 23.74
CA VAL A 112 -16.14 -8.04 24.82
C VAL A 112 -16.88 -6.94 25.55
N GLY A 113 -16.57 -5.69 25.25
CA GLY A 113 -17.28 -4.52 25.73
C GLY A 113 -16.91 -3.32 24.87
N THR A 114 -17.83 -2.38 24.74
CA THR A 114 -17.59 -1.12 24.04
C THR A 114 -18.35 0.00 24.75
N LEU A 115 -17.74 1.18 24.81
CA LEU A 115 -18.32 2.36 25.43
C LEU A 115 -17.97 3.60 24.63
N GLU A 116 -18.99 4.39 24.27
CA GLU A 116 -18.81 5.72 23.71
C GLU A 116 -18.68 6.75 24.84
N VAL A 117 -17.56 7.47 24.84
CA VAL A 117 -17.20 8.45 25.86
C VAL A 117 -17.18 9.83 25.22
N PRO A 118 -18.14 10.71 25.54
CA PRO A 118 -18.06 12.11 25.15
C PRO A 118 -16.92 12.79 25.92
N VAL A 119 -16.06 13.52 25.20
CA VAL A 119 -14.92 14.25 25.76
C VAL A 119 -14.96 15.71 25.33
N GLY A 120 -14.56 16.60 26.24
CA GLY A 120 -14.52 18.04 26.00
C GLY A 120 -15.87 18.77 26.24
N PRO A 121 -15.92 20.10 26.00
CA PRO A 121 -14.81 20.94 25.56
C PRO A 121 -13.75 21.10 26.66
N SER A 122 -12.48 20.92 26.29
CA SER A 122 -11.35 21.09 27.22
C SER A 122 -10.78 22.50 27.10
N GLU A 123 -10.44 23.11 28.25
CA GLU A 123 -9.67 24.35 28.25
C GLU A 123 -8.22 24.10 27.84
N GLY A 124 -7.63 22.94 28.17
CA GLY A 124 -6.26 22.57 27.82
C GLY A 124 -6.16 21.76 26.53
N LEU A 125 -4.93 21.65 25.99
CA LEU A 125 -4.64 20.80 24.81
C LEU A 125 -4.71 19.30 25.11
N THR A 126 -4.66 18.92 26.39
CA THR A 126 -4.67 17.54 26.86
C THR A 126 -5.67 17.41 28.00
N SER A 127 -6.53 16.40 27.95
CA SER A 127 -7.45 16.03 29.03
C SER A 127 -7.31 14.54 29.36
N ARG A 128 -7.44 14.17 30.64
CA ARG A 128 -7.39 12.79 31.11
C ARG A 128 -8.79 12.32 31.51
N HIS A 129 -9.15 11.13 31.06
CA HIS A 129 -10.44 10.50 31.34
C HIS A 129 -10.22 9.10 31.92
N THR A 130 -11.00 8.76 32.93
CA THR A 130 -11.07 7.41 33.49
C THR A 130 -12.50 6.94 33.38
N VAL A 131 -12.71 5.83 32.68
CA VAL A 131 -14.04 5.28 32.41
C VAL A 131 -14.10 3.81 32.74
N THR A 132 -15.30 3.35 33.04
CA THR A 132 -15.60 1.96 33.31
C THR A 132 -16.36 1.38 32.12
N VAL A 133 -15.81 0.34 31.49
CA VAL A 133 -16.46 -0.40 30.42
C VAL A 133 -17.02 -1.70 30.99
N ARG A 134 -18.31 -1.95 30.74
CA ARG A 134 -18.96 -3.22 31.06
C ARG A 134 -18.62 -4.26 30.00
N THR A 135 -18.30 -5.47 30.42
CA THR A 135 -17.87 -6.54 29.53
C THR A 135 -18.76 -7.77 29.68
N SER A 136 -18.94 -8.52 28.60
CA SER A 136 -19.67 -9.79 28.60
C SER A 136 -18.83 -10.97 29.12
N GLU A 137 -17.51 -10.82 29.07
CA GLU A 137 -16.51 -11.76 29.59
C GLU A 137 -15.26 -10.99 30.03
N GLU A 138 -14.31 -11.70 30.66
CA GLU A 138 -13.09 -11.10 31.20
C GLU A 138 -12.26 -10.42 30.11
N ALA A 139 -12.12 -9.10 30.21
CA ALA A 139 -11.22 -8.33 29.37
C ALA A 139 -9.81 -8.35 29.93
N THR A 140 -8.82 -8.53 29.06
CA THR A 140 -7.39 -8.49 29.41
C THR A 140 -6.70 -7.20 28.99
N THR A 141 -7.37 -6.39 28.17
CA THR A 141 -6.89 -5.07 27.75
C THR A 141 -8.05 -4.17 27.36
N ALA A 142 -7.80 -2.87 27.34
CA ALA A 142 -8.70 -1.86 26.78
C ALA A 142 -7.93 -0.96 25.82
N VAL A 143 -8.58 -0.59 24.72
CA VAL A 143 -8.05 0.30 23.69
C VAL A 143 -9.07 1.39 23.37
N VAL A 144 -8.60 2.50 22.83
CA VAL A 144 -9.49 3.49 22.21
C VAL A 144 -9.44 3.25 20.70
N ASP A 145 -10.52 2.73 20.12
CA ASP A 145 -10.61 2.37 18.70
C ASP A 145 -10.57 3.63 17.82
N ARG A 146 -11.41 4.61 18.18
CA ARG A 146 -11.52 5.87 17.44
C ARG A 146 -11.99 7.01 18.33
N CYS A 147 -11.64 8.24 17.95
CA CYS A 147 -12.27 9.45 18.46
C CYS A 147 -12.70 10.34 17.29
N VAL A 148 -13.96 10.75 17.30
CA VAL A 148 -14.54 11.57 16.24
C VAL A 148 -14.96 12.91 16.83
N VAL A 149 -14.50 14.00 16.24
CA VAL A 149 -14.91 15.36 16.64
C VAL A 149 -16.40 15.52 16.37
N THR A 150 -17.13 16.02 17.36
CA THR A 150 -18.54 16.40 17.23
C THR A 150 -18.59 17.92 17.18
N GLU A 151 -18.98 18.48 16.03
CA GLU A 151 -19.11 19.93 15.80
C GLU A 151 -20.18 20.58 16.70
#